data_AF-A0A383EZ97-F1
#
_entry.id   AF-A0A383EZ97-F1
#
_cell.length_a   1.000
_cell.length_b   1.000
_cell.length_c   1.000
_cell.angle_alpha   90.00
_cell.angle_beta   90.00
_cell.angle_gamma   90.00
#
_symmetry.space_group_name_H-M   'P 1'
#
loop_
_entity.id
_entity.type
_entity.pdbx_description
1 polymer ?
#
loop_
_entity_poly.entity_id
_entity_poly.type
_entity_poly.pdbx_seq_one_letter_code
_entity_poly.pdbx_strand_id
1 'polypeptide(L)' 'MKYVRYLHNNVISYGINENDKIIEIEGSIFSTYKLTGLTVNLAEVKVLAPVIPSKIIPL' A
#
# COMPACT_ATOMS: atom_id res chain seq x y z
N MET A 1 -12.33 -3.22 -0.17
CA MET A 1 -10.97 -2.84 -0.64
C MET A 1 -10.11 -2.50 0.56
N LYS A 2 -8.91 -3.10 0.64
CA LYS A 2 -7.93 -2.83 1.71
C LYS A 2 -6.70 -2.19 1.08
N TYR A 3 -6.44 -0.93 1.37
CA TYR A 3 -5.20 -0.27 0.97
C TYR A 3 -4.06 -0.71 1.86
N VAL A 4 -2.89 -0.94 1.27
CA VAL A 4 -1.70 -1.34 1.99
C VAL A 4 -0.52 -0.50 1.53
N ARG A 5 0.30 -0.09 2.50
CA ARG A 5 1.60 0.49 2.26
C ARG A 5 2.63 -0.61 2.46
N TYR A 6 3.53 -0.80 1.52
CA TYR A 6 4.51 -1.88 1.58
C TYR A 6 5.88 -1.42 1.10
N LEU A 7 6.92 -2.10 1.58
CA LEU A 7 8.29 -1.97 1.09
C LEU A 7 8.60 -3.19 0.22
N HIS A 8 8.99 -2.93 -1.02
CA HIS A 8 9.44 -3.95 -1.97
C HIS A 8 10.69 -3.42 -2.70
N ASN A 9 11.76 -4.21 -2.74
CA ASN A 9 13.04 -3.81 -3.36
C ASN A 9 13.55 -2.43 -2.92
N ASN A 10 13.44 -2.13 -1.62
CA ASN A 10 13.84 -0.85 -1.02
C ASN A 10 13.01 0.38 -1.45
N VAL A 11 11.90 0.17 -2.16
CA VAL A 11 10.95 1.20 -2.58
C VAL A 11 9.65 1.05 -1.80
N ILE A 12 9.12 2.17 -1.30
CA ILE A 12 7.84 2.20 -0.60
C ILE A 12 6.75 2.57 -1.59
N SER A 13 5.78 1.69 -1.75
CA SER A 13 4.64 1.87 -2.65
C SER A 13 3.33 1.64 -1.90
N TYR A 14 2.24 2.07 -2.53
CA TYR A 14 0.88 1.74 -2.10
C TYR A 14 0.27 0.74 -3.08
N GLY A 15 -0.64 -0.07 -2.56
CA GLY A 15 -1.41 -0.97 -3.39
C GLY A 15 -2.70 -1.40 -2.72
N ILE A 16 -3.49 -2.18 -3.46
CA ILE A 16 -4.73 -2.79 -2.99
C ILE A 16 -4.44 -4.25 -2.70
N ASN A 17 -4.67 -4.69 -1.46
CA ASN A 17 -4.55 -6.08 -1.08
C ASN A 17 -5.83 -6.84 -1.45
N GLU A 18 -5.70 -7.81 -2.35
CA GLU A 18 -6.72 -8.77 -2.75
C GLU A 18 -6.13 -10.19 -2.81
N ASN A 19 -6.68 -11.11 -2.01
CA ASN A 19 -6.36 -12.55 -2.04
C ASN A 19 -4.85 -12.84 -2.05
N ASP A 20 -4.13 -12.32 -1.04
CA ASP A 20 -2.67 -12.46 -0.87
C ASP A 20 -1.81 -11.83 -1.96
N LYS A 21 -2.42 -10.99 -2.82
CA LYS A 21 -1.71 -10.19 -3.81
C LYS A 21 -1.96 -8.72 -3.54
N ILE A 22 -0.95 -7.91 -3.84
CA ILE A 22 -1.04 -6.47 -3.80
C ILE A 22 -0.99 -5.96 -5.24
N ILE A 23 -2.03 -5.27 -5.66
CA ILE A 23 -2.06 -4.56 -6.94
C ILE A 23 -1.47 -3.17 -6.69
N GLU A 24 -0.32 -2.88 -7.28
CA GLU A 24 0.37 -1.61 -7.09
C GLU A 24 -0.42 -0.46 -7.72
N ILE A 25 -0.47 0.66 -7.02
CA ILE A 25 -1.09 1.89 -7.51
C ILE A 25 -0.05 3.00 -7.68
N GLU A 26 -0.28 3.82 -8.70
CA GLU A 26 0.47 5.05 -8.94
C GLU A 26 -0.37 6.25 -8.49
N GLY A 27 0.23 7.13 -7.68
CA GLY A 27 -0.44 8.28 -7.09
C GLY A 27 -0.62 8.14 -5.58
N SER A 28 -1.76 8.60 -5.06
CA SER A 28 -2.02 8.63 -3.61
C SER A 28 -3.38 8.02 -3.28
N ILE A 29 -3.43 7.21 -2.23
CA ILE A 29 -4.68 6.67 -1.66
C ILE A 29 -5.60 7.74 -1.09
N PHE A 30 -5.09 8.95 -0.88
CA PHE A 30 -5.83 10.12 -0.37
C PHE A 30 -6.26 11.07 -1.48
N SER A 31 -5.91 10.80 -2.74
CA SER A 31 -6.32 11.58 -3.90
C SER A 31 -6.56 10.66 -5.10
N THR A 32 -6.30 11.13 -6.32
CA THR A 32 -6.43 10.31 -7.52
C THR A 32 -5.26 9.33 -7.60
N TYR A 33 -5.59 8.07 -7.89
CA TYR A 33 -4.62 7.04 -8.20
C TYR A 33 -5.04 6.25 -9.45
N LYS A 34 -4.09 5.52 -10.02
CA LYS A 34 -4.32 4.56 -11.11
C LYS A 34 -3.73 3.21 -10.74
N LEU A 35 -4.39 2.13 -11.15
CA LEU A 35 -3.80 0.79 -11.06
C LEU A 35 -2.69 0.68 -12.10
N THR A 36 -1.50 0.29 -11.67
CA THR A 36 -0.36 0.09 -12.57
C THR A 36 -0.46 -1.23 -13.36
N GLY A 37 -1.28 -2.16 -12.87
CA GLY A 37 -1.35 -3.54 -13.36
C GLY A 37 -0.23 -4.44 -12.82
N LEU A 38 0.75 -3.89 -12.11
CA LEU A 38 1.76 -4.67 -11.41
C LEU A 38 1.14 -5.33 -10.18
N THR A 39 1.48 -6.60 -9.98
CA THR A 39 1.06 -7.37 -8.81
C THR A 39 2.27 -7.95 -8.11
N VAL A 40 2.26 -7.84 -6.78
CA VAL A 40 3.30 -8.37 -5.90
C VAL A 40 2.66 -9.31 -4.89
N ASN A 41 3.34 -10.40 -4.57
CA ASN A 41 2.84 -11.34 -3.57
C ASN A 41 2.98 -10.71 -2.18
N LEU A 42 1.95 -10.82 -1.34
CA LEU A 42 1.97 -10.30 0.03
C LEU A 42 3.11 -10.90 0.85
N ALA A 43 3.48 -12.15 0.55
CA ALA A 43 4.59 -12.85 1.20
C ALA A 43 5.99 -12.31 0.83
N GLU A 44 6.11 -11.59 -0.29
CA GLU A 44 7.40 -11.08 -0.82
C GLU A 44 7.68 -9.63 -0.41
N VAL A 45 6.70 -8.98 0.24
CA VAL A 45 6.81 -7.58 0.64
C VAL A 45 6.78 -7.43 2.15
N LYS A 46 7.38 -6.35 2.64
CA LYS A 46 7.21 -5.95 4.04
C LYS A 46 6.04 -4.97 4.14
N VAL A 47 4.92 -5.43 4.72
CA VAL A 47 3.77 -4.55 5.02
C VAL A 47 4.18 -3.54 6.10
N LEU A 48 3.86 -2.27 5.84
CA LEU A 48 4.12 -1.15 6.74
C LEU A 48 2.80 -0.64 7.36
N ALA A 49 2.92 0.27 8.31
CA ALA A 49 1.77 1.05 8.76
C ALA A 49 1.09 1.75 7.56
N PRO A 50 -0.26 1.78 7.50
CA PRO A 50 -0.99 2.24 6.32
C PRO A 50 -0.78 3.71 5.99
N VAL A 51 -0.34 4.52 6.98
CA VAL A 51 0.02 5.92 6.82
C VAL A 51 1.05 6.29 7.88
N ILE A 52 1.78 7.39 7.66
CA ILE A 52 2.54 8.06 8.72
C ILE A 52 1.61 9.16 9.28
N PRO A 53 1.00 8.97 10.45
CA PRO A 53 0.08 9.96 11.00
C PRO A 53 0.85 11.21 11.46
N SER A 54 0.27 12.39 11.27
CA SER A 54 0.80 13.65 11.81
C SER A 54 0.42 13.87 13.27
N LYS A 55 -0.69 13.28 13.73
CA LYS A 55 -1.18 13.32 15.11
C LYS A 55 -2.01 12.06 15.39
N ILE A 56 -1.90 11.53 16.61
CA ILE A 56 -2.74 10.43 17.11
C ILE A 56 -3.54 10.97 18.29
N ILE A 57 -4.86 10.82 18.26
CA ILE A 57 -5.76 11.25 19.33
C ILE A 57 -6.38 9.97 19.92
N PRO A 58 -6.00 9.56 21.14
CA PRO A 58 -6.64 8.45 21.83
C PRO A 58 -8.04 8.87 22.31
N LEU A 59 -8.92 7.89 22.49
CA LEU A 59 -10.27 8.09 23.01
C LEU A 59 -10.26 8.60 24.46
#